data_AF-A0A8H5CNA4-F1
#
_entry.id   AF-A0A8H5CNA4-F1
#
_cell.length_a   1.000
_cell.length_b   1.000
_cell.length_c   1.000
_cell.angle_alpha   90.00
_cell.angle_beta   90.00
_cell.angle_gamma   90.00
#
_symmetry.space_group_name_H-M   'P 1'
#
loop_
_entity.id
_entity.type
_entity.pdbx_description
1 polymer ?
#
loop_
_entity_poly.entity_id
_entity_poly.type
_entity_poly.pdbx_seq_one_letter_code
_entity_poly.pdbx_strand_id
1 'polypeptide(L)'
;MGYNPYNAFLCDTTEAQYHTQAQALISLGLDKLGYNYFNLHEKDCGWQGTARNSTGGFTWNTAALPSGVPALSNFVHGLGLKFGLYSVGGFFSCDFVGGTAHWLGSLNHEAADAVTFANWGADYLKYDNCYAVNQTDFVDFNPPIDIKTHYTTMRDALAKSGRNILFSACEWGVQDPARWPGTDVANSWRISNDIGPPASWDNLFRIINQVVPITQFAGPGGWNDLDMLEVGNTGLTTAEQQTHFAFWAAIKSPLFVSTDLTKISADALAILKNTRIIGVNQDSLGKSISFKRRYTNDHDVWSGPLSDGSTVVVALNLQSTSRQVTLSLADVGFASATATDLITGASLGQLTNSYTTTLAGHGTIILKLTNATPSPKPTFTFYPAAVSTNTLSGGATTRVVNSSVTVVGFIGNGPGTLTFNSVDGGSSGGTKLVSFDYINADVTFTNTACSNCRNAFVSVNGGTGVQVQMPISGQSWDILLSGYLVSLSGFKPGKTNTVEISNPSAFTPDFFRMGVAN
;
A
#
# COMPACT_ATOMS: atom_id res chain seq x y z
N MET A 1 1.65 -4.56 -15.59
CA MET A 1 1.46 -5.88 -14.93
C MET A 1 2.52 -6.83 -15.48
N GLY A 2 2.92 -7.86 -14.76
CA GLY A 2 4.02 -8.73 -15.18
C GLY A 2 4.31 -9.89 -14.22
N TYR A 3 5.53 -10.42 -14.30
CA TYR A 3 6.06 -11.51 -13.49
C TYR A 3 7.42 -11.14 -12.88
N ASN A 4 7.63 -11.49 -11.62
CA ASN A 4 8.91 -11.39 -10.90
C ASN A 4 9.09 -12.67 -10.05
N PRO A 5 10.16 -13.45 -10.18
CA PRO A 5 10.29 -14.72 -9.45
C PRO A 5 10.63 -14.62 -7.95
N TYR A 6 10.87 -13.43 -7.39
CA TYR A 6 11.43 -13.23 -6.04
C TYR A 6 10.79 -14.09 -4.92
N ASN A 7 9.50 -13.90 -4.58
CA ASN A 7 8.83 -14.65 -3.50
C ASN A 7 8.73 -16.17 -3.76
N ALA A 8 8.89 -16.60 -5.03
CA ALA A 8 8.72 -18.00 -5.44
C ALA A 8 10.03 -18.81 -5.37
N PHE A 9 11.17 -18.20 -5.71
CA PHE A 9 12.42 -18.92 -5.98
C PHE A 9 13.66 -18.35 -5.30
N LEU A 10 13.64 -17.11 -4.83
CA LEU A 10 14.82 -16.47 -4.23
C LEU A 10 16.02 -16.45 -5.24
N CYS A 11 17.28 -16.78 -4.83
CA CYS A 11 18.53 -16.65 -5.67
C CYS A 11 19.21 -18.00 -5.80
N ASP A 12 18.33 -18.89 -6.21
CA ASP A 12 18.51 -20.27 -6.54
C ASP A 12 17.72 -20.48 -7.87
N THR A 13 17.71 -19.45 -8.75
CA THR A 13 16.91 -19.36 -9.98
C THR A 13 17.79 -19.47 -11.22
N THR A 14 17.83 -20.67 -11.81
CA THR A 14 18.61 -20.93 -13.02
C THR A 14 17.99 -20.33 -14.29
N GLU A 15 18.80 -20.11 -15.33
CA GLU A 15 18.33 -19.79 -16.69
C GLU A 15 17.20 -20.72 -17.18
N ALA A 16 17.24 -22.01 -16.83
CA ALA A 16 16.18 -22.97 -17.14
C ALA A 16 14.85 -22.66 -16.41
N GLN A 17 14.89 -22.21 -15.16
CA GLN A 17 13.69 -21.71 -14.45
C GLN A 17 13.15 -20.45 -15.13
N TYR A 18 14.01 -19.50 -15.52
CA TYR A 18 13.56 -18.29 -16.24
C TYR A 18 12.84 -18.61 -17.56
N HIS A 19 13.41 -19.49 -18.40
CA HIS A 19 12.74 -19.96 -19.61
C HIS A 19 11.39 -20.62 -19.30
N THR A 20 11.34 -21.46 -18.26
CA THR A 20 10.13 -22.20 -17.87
C THR A 20 9.01 -21.26 -17.38
N GLN A 21 9.32 -20.30 -16.50
CA GLN A 21 8.32 -19.35 -15.99
C GLN A 21 7.82 -18.39 -17.08
N ALA A 22 8.71 -17.92 -17.97
CA ALA A 22 8.32 -17.09 -19.11
C ALA A 22 7.39 -17.85 -20.08
N GLN A 23 7.68 -19.13 -20.36
CA GLN A 23 6.79 -19.99 -21.15
C GLN A 23 5.45 -20.27 -20.44
N ALA A 24 5.47 -20.44 -19.12
CA ALA A 24 4.26 -20.62 -18.32
C ALA A 24 3.34 -19.37 -18.36
N LEU A 25 3.91 -18.16 -18.38
CA LEU A 25 3.16 -16.91 -18.52
C LEU A 25 2.34 -16.87 -19.83
N ILE A 26 2.91 -17.38 -20.93
CA ILE A 26 2.24 -17.51 -22.25
C ILE A 26 1.24 -18.67 -22.27
N SER A 27 1.61 -19.85 -21.74
CA SER A 27 0.79 -21.06 -21.84
C SER A 27 -0.46 -21.00 -20.95
N LEU A 28 -0.34 -20.37 -19.77
CA LEU A 28 -1.47 -20.03 -18.91
C LEU A 28 -2.31 -18.87 -19.47
N GLY A 29 -1.84 -18.16 -20.49
CA GLY A 29 -2.55 -17.07 -21.15
C GLY A 29 -2.66 -15.80 -20.28
N LEU A 30 -1.62 -15.48 -19.51
CA LEU A 30 -1.54 -14.27 -18.69
C LEU A 30 -1.05 -13.07 -19.52
N ASP A 31 -0.20 -13.32 -20.51
CA ASP A 31 0.17 -12.39 -21.60
C ASP A 31 -1.06 -11.65 -22.19
N LYS A 32 -2.10 -12.41 -22.53
CA LYS A 32 -3.34 -11.91 -23.15
C LYS A 32 -4.19 -11.04 -22.22
N LEU A 33 -3.82 -10.97 -20.94
CA LEU A 33 -4.46 -10.14 -19.91
C LEU A 33 -3.59 -8.94 -19.49
N GLY A 34 -2.44 -8.71 -20.14
CA GLY A 34 -1.55 -7.57 -19.89
C GLY A 34 -0.39 -7.83 -18.93
N TYR A 35 -0.17 -9.07 -18.48
CA TYR A 35 1.01 -9.47 -17.72
C TYR A 35 2.23 -9.60 -18.66
N ASN A 36 2.74 -8.45 -19.12
CA ASN A 36 3.66 -8.39 -20.27
C ASN A 36 5.12 -8.14 -19.87
N TYR A 37 5.42 -7.70 -18.65
CA TYR A 37 6.79 -7.60 -18.16
C TYR A 37 7.22 -8.93 -17.52
N PHE A 38 8.42 -9.40 -17.82
CA PHE A 38 9.04 -10.56 -17.19
C PHE A 38 10.43 -10.14 -16.67
N ASN A 39 10.59 -10.09 -15.35
CA ASN A 39 11.80 -9.56 -14.74
C ASN A 39 12.83 -10.68 -14.52
N LEU A 40 14.04 -10.50 -15.06
CA LEU A 40 15.24 -11.08 -14.48
C LEU A 40 15.48 -10.39 -13.14
N HIS A 41 14.88 -10.97 -12.11
CA HIS A 41 14.94 -10.50 -10.75
C HIS A 41 15.14 -11.70 -9.84
N GLU A 42 16.40 -12.10 -9.76
CA GLU A 42 16.85 -13.08 -8.79
C GLU A 42 17.02 -12.38 -7.42
N LYS A 43 16.43 -12.93 -6.33
CA LYS A 43 16.39 -12.55 -4.85
C LYS A 43 16.84 -11.16 -4.38
N ASP A 44 16.77 -10.13 -5.20
CA ASP A 44 17.63 -8.96 -5.02
C ASP A 44 19.15 -9.32 -4.98
N CYS A 45 19.53 -10.54 -5.46
CA CYS A 45 20.88 -11.14 -5.54
C CYS A 45 20.97 -12.24 -6.61
N GLY A 46 22.19 -12.66 -7.00
CA GLY A 46 22.44 -13.93 -7.71
C GLY A 46 22.67 -13.83 -9.22
N TRP A 47 21.90 -13.01 -9.94
CA TRP A 47 22.03 -12.92 -11.41
C TRP A 47 23.20 -12.03 -11.84
N GLN A 48 23.53 -11.04 -11.02
CA GLN A 48 24.57 -10.04 -11.24
C GLN A 48 25.96 -10.68 -11.27
N GLY A 49 26.96 -10.00 -11.82
CA GLY A 49 28.36 -10.37 -11.59
C GLY A 49 28.90 -9.81 -10.27
N THR A 50 30.10 -10.25 -9.89
CA THR A 50 30.85 -9.75 -8.71
C THR A 50 31.91 -8.71 -9.08
N ALA A 51 32.21 -8.55 -10.38
CA ALA A 51 33.26 -7.67 -10.89
C ALA A 51 32.85 -7.01 -12.21
N ARG A 52 33.11 -5.72 -12.35
CA ARG A 52 32.77 -4.92 -13.54
C ARG A 52 33.62 -5.29 -14.75
N ASN A 53 33.08 -5.08 -15.95
CA ASN A 53 33.81 -5.34 -17.19
C ASN A 53 34.91 -4.27 -17.44
N SER A 54 35.74 -4.46 -18.46
CA SER A 54 36.87 -3.57 -18.78
C SER A 54 36.49 -2.14 -19.18
N THR A 55 35.20 -1.86 -19.42
CA THR A 55 34.65 -0.51 -19.64
C THR A 55 33.95 0.07 -18.40
N GLY A 56 34.01 -0.62 -17.26
CA GLY A 56 33.37 -0.23 -16.00
C GLY A 56 31.90 -0.60 -15.89
N GLY A 57 31.28 -1.14 -16.95
CA GLY A 57 29.88 -1.54 -16.95
C GLY A 57 29.60 -2.85 -16.19
N PHE A 58 28.31 -3.05 -15.91
CA PHE A 58 27.77 -4.23 -15.25
C PHE A 58 28.12 -5.57 -15.95
N THR A 59 27.99 -6.66 -15.19
CA THR A 59 28.24 -8.06 -15.62
C THR A 59 27.19 -8.99 -14.99
N TRP A 60 27.21 -10.28 -15.34
CA TRP A 60 26.28 -11.28 -14.82
C TRP A 60 27.00 -12.53 -14.30
N ASN A 61 26.30 -13.30 -13.47
CA ASN A 61 26.72 -14.60 -12.98
C ASN A 61 26.61 -15.64 -14.11
N THR A 62 27.74 -16.03 -14.68
CA THR A 62 27.81 -17.02 -15.77
C THR A 62 27.46 -18.45 -15.34
N ALA A 63 27.26 -18.73 -14.05
CA ALA A 63 26.76 -20.02 -13.57
C ALA A 63 25.22 -20.06 -13.48
N ALA A 64 24.58 -18.95 -13.09
CA ALA A 64 23.12 -18.81 -13.11
C ALA A 64 22.58 -18.60 -14.53
N LEU A 65 23.28 -17.76 -15.33
CA LEU A 65 22.96 -17.38 -16.70
C LEU A 65 24.13 -17.72 -17.66
N PRO A 66 24.34 -19.00 -18.00
CA PRO A 66 25.44 -19.42 -18.89
C PRO A 66 25.29 -18.92 -20.33
N SER A 67 24.07 -18.72 -20.84
CA SER A 67 23.84 -18.07 -22.15
C SER A 67 23.94 -16.54 -22.06
N GLY A 68 23.75 -16.00 -20.85
CA GLY A 68 23.94 -14.60 -20.49
C GLY A 68 22.71 -13.72 -20.69
N VAL A 69 22.68 -12.59 -19.97
CA VAL A 69 21.54 -11.67 -19.92
C VAL A 69 21.01 -11.25 -21.31
N PRO A 70 21.86 -10.93 -22.32
CA PRO A 70 21.36 -10.62 -23.66
C PRO A 70 20.63 -11.79 -24.34
N ALA A 71 21.02 -13.04 -24.10
CA ALA A 71 20.36 -14.21 -24.67
C ALA A 71 18.98 -14.43 -24.04
N LEU A 72 18.88 -14.33 -22.71
CA LEU A 72 17.61 -14.42 -22.00
C LEU A 72 16.66 -13.27 -22.36
N SER A 73 17.19 -12.04 -22.48
CA SER A 73 16.43 -10.86 -22.93
C SER A 73 15.84 -11.06 -24.33
N ASN A 74 16.66 -11.48 -25.30
CA ASN A 74 16.21 -11.82 -26.65
C ASN A 74 15.16 -12.94 -26.67
N PHE A 75 15.28 -13.95 -25.79
CA PHE A 75 14.27 -15.00 -25.64
C PHE A 75 12.94 -14.45 -25.11
N VAL A 76 12.97 -13.59 -24.08
CA VAL A 76 11.78 -12.96 -23.50
C VAL A 76 11.08 -12.05 -24.54
N HIS A 77 11.84 -11.23 -25.27
CA HIS A 77 11.30 -10.45 -26.41
C HIS A 77 10.75 -11.36 -27.51
N GLY A 78 11.37 -12.51 -27.76
CA GLY A 78 10.91 -13.53 -28.72
C GLY A 78 9.57 -14.17 -28.35
N LEU A 79 9.15 -14.12 -27.08
CA LEU A 79 7.81 -14.50 -26.63
C LEU A 79 6.78 -13.34 -26.72
N GLY A 80 7.19 -12.16 -27.19
CA GLY A 80 6.35 -10.95 -27.20
C GLY A 80 6.24 -10.25 -25.84
N LEU A 81 7.03 -10.68 -24.85
CA LEU A 81 7.12 -10.08 -23.52
C LEU A 81 8.16 -8.95 -23.51
N LYS A 82 8.15 -8.16 -22.45
CA LYS A 82 9.14 -7.14 -22.10
C LYS A 82 10.09 -7.66 -21.04
N PHE A 83 11.37 -7.34 -21.15
CA PHE A 83 12.41 -7.85 -20.25
C PHE A 83 12.72 -6.85 -19.13
N GLY A 84 12.60 -7.26 -17.87
CA GLY A 84 12.97 -6.45 -16.71
C GLY A 84 14.32 -6.84 -16.12
N LEU A 85 15.02 -5.87 -15.52
CA LEU A 85 16.23 -6.07 -14.72
C LEU A 85 16.02 -5.61 -13.28
N TYR A 86 17.04 -5.87 -12.46
CA TYR A 86 17.12 -5.48 -11.06
C TYR A 86 18.52 -4.96 -10.69
N SER A 87 18.63 -3.81 -10.01
CA SER A 87 19.89 -3.34 -9.41
C SER A 87 19.63 -2.47 -8.17
N VAL A 88 20.62 -1.73 -7.67
CA VAL A 88 20.53 -0.95 -6.43
C VAL A 88 21.25 0.40 -6.48
N GLY A 89 20.74 1.35 -5.67
CA GLY A 89 21.33 2.67 -5.37
C GLY A 89 22.46 2.65 -4.34
N GLY A 90 23.01 1.47 -4.03
CA GLY A 90 24.14 1.26 -3.13
C GLY A 90 25.33 0.55 -3.77
N PHE A 91 26.34 0.27 -2.94
CA PHE A 91 27.62 -0.32 -3.38
C PHE A 91 27.50 -1.79 -3.82
N PHE A 92 26.65 -2.56 -3.15
CA PHE A 92 26.41 -3.97 -3.42
C PHE A 92 24.92 -4.24 -3.45
N SER A 93 24.53 -5.30 -4.15
CA SER A 93 23.16 -5.82 -4.17
C SER A 93 22.68 -6.22 -2.76
N CYS A 94 21.40 -6.55 -2.60
CA CYS A 94 20.83 -6.92 -1.31
C CYS A 94 21.21 -8.33 -0.80
N ASP A 95 22.42 -8.81 -1.12
CA ASP A 95 22.92 -10.08 -0.60
C ASP A 95 23.68 -9.91 0.72
N PHE A 96 23.39 -10.79 1.67
CA PHE A 96 24.12 -10.89 2.93
C PHE A 96 24.37 -12.37 3.25
N VAL A 97 25.30 -12.97 2.51
CA VAL A 97 25.64 -14.40 2.63
C VAL A 97 26.93 -14.53 3.43
N GLY A 98 26.89 -15.22 4.58
CA GLY A 98 28.09 -15.49 5.38
C GLY A 98 28.76 -14.26 6.02
N GLY A 99 28.14 -13.07 5.96
CA GLY A 99 28.68 -11.82 6.51
C GLY A 99 29.28 -10.86 5.48
N THR A 100 29.25 -11.20 4.19
CA THR A 100 29.66 -10.32 3.09
C THR A 100 28.57 -10.20 2.03
N ALA A 101 28.58 -9.07 1.32
CA ALA A 101 27.89 -8.90 0.05
C ALA A 101 28.87 -9.17 -1.11
N HIS A 102 28.36 -9.67 -2.23
CA HIS A 102 29.18 -10.18 -3.33
C HIS A 102 28.78 -9.59 -4.68
N TRP A 103 27.51 -9.25 -4.86
CA TRP A 103 26.96 -8.86 -6.15
C TRP A 103 27.01 -7.35 -6.36
N LEU A 104 27.29 -6.92 -7.59
CA LEU A 104 27.45 -5.50 -7.93
C LEU A 104 26.21 -4.65 -7.62
N GLY A 105 26.42 -3.51 -6.97
CA GLY A 105 25.50 -2.39 -6.96
C GLY A 105 25.88 -1.30 -7.98
N SER A 106 24.97 -0.38 -8.28
CA SER A 106 25.17 0.66 -9.31
C SER A 106 25.70 2.00 -8.78
N LEU A 107 25.89 2.17 -7.46
CA LEU A 107 26.27 3.48 -6.88
C LEU A 107 27.63 3.97 -7.40
N ASN A 108 27.66 5.21 -7.92
CA ASN A 108 28.76 5.86 -8.67
C ASN A 108 29.02 5.29 -10.09
N HIS A 109 28.18 4.39 -10.58
CA HIS A 109 28.31 3.75 -11.90
C HIS A 109 27.03 3.82 -12.75
N GLU A 110 26.02 4.55 -12.28
CA GLU A 110 24.64 4.56 -12.79
C GLU A 110 24.58 4.86 -14.30
N ALA A 111 25.42 5.77 -14.79
CA ALA A 111 25.52 6.13 -16.20
C ALA A 111 26.06 4.98 -17.08
N ALA A 112 27.05 4.22 -16.61
CA ALA A 112 27.60 3.08 -17.33
C ALA A 112 26.65 1.87 -17.28
N ASP A 113 25.95 1.71 -16.15
CA ASP A 113 25.04 0.60 -15.93
C ASP A 113 23.72 0.79 -16.68
N ALA A 114 23.15 2.00 -16.71
CA ALA A 114 21.99 2.31 -17.55
C ALA A 114 22.24 2.04 -19.05
N VAL A 115 23.44 2.39 -19.56
CA VAL A 115 23.85 2.06 -20.93
C VAL A 115 24.02 0.55 -21.11
N THR A 116 24.58 -0.16 -20.12
CA THR A 116 24.72 -1.62 -20.15
C THR A 116 23.35 -2.31 -20.19
N PHE A 117 22.40 -1.89 -19.34
CA PHE A 117 21.03 -2.39 -19.27
C PHE A 117 20.24 -2.12 -20.56
N ALA A 118 20.39 -0.93 -21.16
CA ALA A 118 19.78 -0.60 -22.45
C ALA A 118 20.34 -1.46 -23.59
N ASN A 119 21.66 -1.69 -23.62
CA ASN A 119 22.33 -2.57 -24.59
C ASN A 119 21.93 -4.05 -24.43
N TRP A 120 21.60 -4.49 -23.20
CA TRP A 120 21.01 -5.80 -22.94
C TRP A 120 19.50 -5.86 -23.23
N GLY A 121 18.88 -4.75 -23.64
CA GLY A 121 17.49 -4.70 -24.06
C GLY A 121 16.46 -4.55 -22.93
N ALA A 122 16.85 -4.09 -21.75
CA ALA A 122 15.91 -3.88 -20.64
C ALA A 122 14.75 -2.93 -21.02
N ASP A 123 13.54 -3.26 -20.59
CA ASP A 123 12.32 -2.47 -20.70
C ASP A 123 11.82 -1.98 -19.33
N TYR A 124 12.40 -2.52 -18.25
CA TYR A 124 12.03 -2.26 -16.86
C TYR A 124 13.27 -2.40 -15.95
N LEU A 125 13.35 -1.62 -14.88
CA LEU A 125 14.34 -1.76 -13.81
C LEU A 125 13.65 -1.59 -12.45
N LYS A 126 13.66 -2.61 -11.59
CA LYS A 126 13.53 -2.40 -10.14
C LYS A 126 14.90 -1.95 -9.62
N TYR A 127 14.91 -0.94 -8.77
CA TYR A 127 16.11 -0.38 -8.18
C TYR A 127 15.94 -0.29 -6.67
N ASP A 128 16.82 -0.94 -5.90
CA ASP A 128 16.71 -1.08 -4.44
C ASP A 128 17.68 -0.21 -3.65
N ASN A 129 17.55 -0.23 -2.32
CA ASN A 129 18.27 0.70 -1.44
C ASN A 129 19.31 0.07 -0.50
N CYS A 130 19.63 -1.22 -0.66
CA CYS A 130 20.67 -1.88 0.14
C CYS A 130 22.06 -1.27 -0.08
N TYR A 131 22.88 -1.18 0.98
CA TYR A 131 24.24 -0.62 0.95
C TYR A 131 24.34 0.80 0.35
N ALA A 132 23.27 1.61 0.48
CA ALA A 132 23.22 2.97 -0.06
C ALA A 132 24.14 3.96 0.67
N VAL A 133 24.42 3.74 1.96
CA VAL A 133 25.26 4.61 2.79
C VAL A 133 26.74 4.24 2.70
N ASN A 134 27.06 2.95 2.82
CA ASN A 134 28.44 2.43 2.81
C ASN A 134 28.47 0.91 2.51
N GLN A 135 29.68 0.37 2.33
CA GLN A 135 29.93 -1.04 1.96
C GLN A 135 29.64 -2.09 3.06
N THR A 136 29.33 -1.68 4.29
CA THR A 136 29.11 -2.58 5.44
C THR A 136 27.69 -2.51 6.02
N ASP A 137 26.94 -1.47 5.70
CA ASP A 137 25.62 -1.21 6.26
C ASP A 137 24.53 -1.64 5.27
N PHE A 138 23.94 -2.80 5.53
CA PHE A 138 23.04 -3.49 4.62
C PHE A 138 21.73 -2.73 4.39
N VAL A 139 21.04 -2.34 5.46
CA VAL A 139 19.71 -1.72 5.44
C VAL A 139 19.64 -0.68 6.56
N ASP A 140 19.62 0.60 6.17
CA ASP A 140 19.31 1.72 7.06
C ASP A 140 17.93 2.30 6.70
N PHE A 141 17.02 2.33 7.68
CA PHE A 141 15.67 2.91 7.56
C PHE A 141 15.61 4.40 7.92
N ASN A 142 16.70 4.98 8.45
CA ASN A 142 16.87 6.42 8.68
C ASN A 142 18.23 6.91 8.12
N PRO A 143 18.48 6.72 6.80
CA PRO A 143 19.78 6.98 6.21
C PRO A 143 20.12 8.47 6.17
N PRO A 144 21.40 8.85 6.40
CA PRO A 144 21.85 10.25 6.42
C PRO A 144 22.00 10.89 5.03
N ILE A 145 21.65 10.16 3.97
CA ILE A 145 21.67 10.58 2.56
C ILE A 145 20.26 10.97 2.07
N ASP A 146 20.19 11.84 1.06
CA ASP A 146 18.92 12.12 0.36
C ASP A 146 18.63 11.00 -0.65
N ILE A 147 17.72 10.10 -0.28
CA ILE A 147 17.35 8.94 -1.10
C ILE A 147 16.73 9.40 -2.43
N LYS A 148 15.96 10.49 -2.43
CA LYS A 148 15.38 11.06 -3.67
C LYS A 148 16.48 11.39 -4.69
N THR A 149 17.63 11.90 -4.26
CA THR A 149 18.77 12.22 -5.13
C THR A 149 19.45 10.96 -5.70
N HIS A 150 19.58 9.87 -4.92
CA HIS A 150 20.09 8.59 -5.44
C HIS A 150 19.19 8.06 -6.58
N TYR A 151 17.88 7.98 -6.36
CA TYR A 151 16.94 7.52 -7.38
C TYR A 151 16.85 8.46 -8.59
N THR A 152 16.90 9.79 -8.37
CA THR A 152 16.95 10.78 -9.45
C THR A 152 18.19 10.59 -10.34
N THR A 153 19.34 10.22 -9.76
CA THR A 153 20.60 10.00 -10.50
C THR A 153 20.48 8.82 -11.46
N MET A 154 19.92 7.68 -11.01
CA MET A 154 19.65 6.54 -11.90
C MET A 154 18.55 6.86 -12.94
N ARG A 155 17.46 7.57 -12.56
CA ARG A 155 16.45 8.04 -13.53
C ARG A 155 17.09 8.84 -14.67
N ASP A 156 18.00 9.73 -14.33
CA ASP A 156 18.70 10.58 -15.29
C ASP A 156 19.71 9.82 -16.16
N ALA A 157 20.27 8.71 -15.66
CA ALA A 157 21.09 7.79 -16.42
C ALA A 157 20.24 6.97 -17.42
N LEU A 158 19.12 6.40 -16.96
CA LEU A 158 18.17 5.65 -17.80
C LEU A 158 17.62 6.52 -18.94
N ALA A 159 17.23 7.76 -18.66
CA ALA A 159 16.74 8.70 -19.67
C ALA A 159 17.80 9.03 -20.76
N LYS A 160 19.09 8.90 -20.45
CA LYS A 160 20.22 9.14 -21.37
C LYS A 160 20.70 7.86 -22.08
N SER A 161 20.19 6.68 -21.69
CA SER A 161 20.63 5.37 -22.20
C SER A 161 20.24 5.09 -23.66
N GLY A 162 19.30 5.84 -24.22
CA GLY A 162 18.73 5.62 -25.55
C GLY A 162 17.60 4.59 -25.62
N ARG A 163 17.22 3.95 -24.50
CA ARG A 163 16.07 3.03 -24.40
C ARG A 163 15.09 3.50 -23.33
N ASN A 164 13.79 3.37 -23.62
CA ASN A 164 12.72 3.66 -22.66
C ASN A 164 12.61 2.49 -21.65
N ILE A 165 13.17 2.68 -20.46
CA ILE A 165 13.15 1.72 -19.35
C ILE A 165 12.17 2.22 -18.29
N LEU A 166 11.16 1.41 -17.95
CA LEU A 166 10.21 1.73 -16.88
C LEU A 166 10.89 1.54 -15.52
N PHE A 167 10.97 2.61 -14.73
CA PHE A 167 11.77 2.63 -13.51
C PHE A 167 10.89 2.45 -12.27
N SER A 168 11.20 1.48 -11.42
CA SER A 168 10.52 1.24 -10.14
C SER A 168 11.49 1.38 -8.98
N ALA A 169 11.21 2.33 -8.09
CA ALA A 169 12.02 2.63 -6.93
C ALA A 169 11.65 1.71 -5.75
N CYS A 170 12.65 1.21 -5.02
CA CYS A 170 12.51 0.27 -3.90
C CYS A 170 13.32 0.72 -2.68
N GLU A 171 12.99 1.90 -2.20
CA GLU A 171 13.39 2.46 -0.90
C GLU A 171 12.59 1.91 0.30
N TRP A 172 11.74 0.90 0.10
CA TRP A 172 10.87 0.31 1.15
C TRP A 172 9.97 1.32 1.88
N GLY A 173 9.72 2.48 1.28
CA GLY A 173 9.00 3.61 1.87
C GLY A 173 9.88 4.61 2.62
N VAL A 174 11.19 4.42 2.73
CA VAL A 174 12.10 5.32 3.46
C VAL A 174 12.06 6.76 2.90
N GLN A 175 12.00 7.75 3.79
CA GLN A 175 11.88 9.19 3.48
C GLN A 175 10.61 9.59 2.69
N ASP A 176 9.50 8.84 2.85
CA ASP A 176 8.15 9.11 2.30
C ASP A 176 8.14 9.38 0.77
N PRO A 177 8.43 8.36 -0.07
CA PRO A 177 8.63 8.51 -1.51
C PRO A 177 7.41 9.01 -2.27
N ALA A 178 6.21 8.73 -1.75
CA ALA A 178 4.96 9.26 -2.29
C ALA A 178 4.79 10.78 -2.10
N ARG A 179 5.58 11.39 -1.20
CA ARG A 179 5.64 12.85 -0.96
C ARG A 179 6.87 13.54 -1.55
N TRP A 180 7.81 12.79 -2.12
CA TRP A 180 8.55 13.31 -3.27
C TRP A 180 7.52 13.58 -4.39
N PRO A 181 7.80 14.44 -5.38
CA PRO A 181 7.07 14.37 -6.64
C PRO A 181 7.46 13.05 -7.33
N GLY A 182 6.83 11.94 -6.92
CA GLY A 182 7.29 10.58 -7.23
C GLY A 182 7.38 10.32 -8.73
N THR A 183 6.46 10.91 -9.51
CA THR A 183 6.45 10.95 -10.98
C THR A 183 7.72 11.52 -11.61
N ASP A 184 8.41 12.41 -10.91
CA ASP A 184 9.65 13.05 -11.36
C ASP A 184 10.86 12.15 -11.04
N VAL A 185 10.69 11.10 -10.25
CA VAL A 185 11.76 10.21 -9.77
C VAL A 185 11.63 8.83 -10.40
N ALA A 186 10.44 8.23 -10.40
CA ALA A 186 10.18 6.88 -10.90
C ALA A 186 8.73 6.70 -11.40
N ASN A 187 8.48 5.60 -12.11
CA ASN A 187 7.13 5.22 -12.56
C ASN A 187 6.36 4.42 -11.50
N SER A 188 7.05 3.89 -10.50
CA SER A 188 6.47 3.34 -9.28
C SER A 188 7.47 3.48 -8.12
N TRP A 189 6.97 3.54 -6.89
CA TRP A 189 7.78 3.66 -5.67
C TRP A 189 7.22 2.76 -4.57
N ARG A 190 8.06 1.98 -3.90
CA ARG A 190 7.65 1.04 -2.85
C ARG A 190 7.25 1.80 -1.60
N ILE A 191 6.01 1.63 -1.15
CA ILE A 191 5.49 2.39 0.00
C ILE A 191 5.86 1.80 1.37
N SER A 192 6.51 0.63 1.37
CA SER A 192 6.69 -0.21 2.56
C SER A 192 7.79 -1.25 2.41
N ASN A 193 8.25 -1.81 3.54
CA ASN A 193 9.04 -3.03 3.57
C ASN A 193 8.24 -4.23 3.03
N ASP A 194 8.97 -5.26 2.59
CA ASP A 194 8.52 -6.38 1.77
C ASP A 194 7.25 -7.08 2.29
N ILE A 195 6.39 -7.49 1.37
CA ILE A 195 5.16 -8.25 1.66
C ILE A 195 5.44 -9.66 2.22
N GLY A 196 6.63 -10.19 1.95
CA GLY A 196 7.05 -11.55 2.24
C GLY A 196 8.32 -11.89 1.46
N PRO A 197 8.72 -13.18 1.40
CA PRO A 197 8.10 -14.30 2.07
C PRO A 197 8.41 -14.33 3.59
N PRO A 198 7.61 -15.05 4.41
CA PRO A 198 6.38 -15.74 4.05
C PRO A 198 5.21 -14.78 3.84
N ALA A 199 4.32 -15.14 2.91
CA ALA A 199 3.05 -14.44 2.71
C ALA A 199 2.21 -14.51 3.99
N SER A 200 1.64 -13.38 4.44
CA SER A 200 0.80 -13.35 5.64
C SER A 200 -0.27 -12.26 5.57
N TRP A 201 -1.39 -12.48 6.26
CA TRP A 201 -2.41 -11.46 6.46
C TRP A 201 -1.86 -10.21 7.15
N ASP A 202 -0.92 -10.40 8.07
CA ASP A 202 -0.29 -9.33 8.84
C ASP A 202 0.47 -8.33 7.95
N ASN A 203 1.22 -8.84 6.96
CA ASN A 203 1.91 -7.99 5.99
C ASN A 203 0.92 -7.29 5.05
N LEU A 204 -0.10 -7.99 4.57
CA LEU A 204 -1.17 -7.38 3.76
C LEU A 204 -1.83 -6.22 4.51
N PHE A 205 -2.21 -6.43 5.77
CA PHE A 205 -2.91 -5.41 6.55
C PHE A 205 -1.99 -4.26 6.99
N ARG A 206 -0.71 -4.53 7.26
CA ARG A 206 0.32 -3.49 7.43
C ARG A 206 0.37 -2.56 6.21
N ILE A 207 0.44 -3.12 5.00
CA ILE A 207 0.56 -2.37 3.73
C ILE A 207 -0.74 -1.59 3.43
N ILE A 208 -1.91 -2.20 3.67
CA ILE A 208 -3.22 -1.54 3.61
C ILE A 208 -3.26 -0.30 4.53
N ASN A 209 -2.68 -0.37 5.73
CA ASN A 209 -2.56 0.80 6.62
C ASN A 209 -1.52 1.83 6.12
N GLN A 210 -0.43 1.42 5.47
CA GLN A 210 0.59 2.33 4.94
C GLN A 210 0.11 3.14 3.73
N VAL A 211 -0.82 2.61 2.90
CA VAL A 211 -1.32 3.35 1.73
C VAL A 211 -2.37 4.42 2.09
N VAL A 212 -3.03 4.33 3.26
CA VAL A 212 -4.11 5.26 3.70
C VAL A 212 -3.77 6.74 3.43
N PRO A 213 -2.64 7.30 3.92
CA PRO A 213 -2.33 8.72 3.75
C PRO A 213 -1.72 9.12 2.38
N ILE A 214 -1.59 8.19 1.42
CA ILE A 214 -0.84 8.41 0.17
C ILE A 214 -1.59 8.00 -1.12
N THR A 215 -2.81 7.47 -1.03
CA THR A 215 -3.63 7.07 -2.20
C THR A 215 -3.76 8.15 -3.28
N GLN A 216 -3.81 9.42 -2.89
CA GLN A 216 -3.96 10.57 -3.80
C GLN A 216 -2.74 10.88 -4.68
N PHE A 217 -1.55 10.36 -4.33
CA PHE A 217 -0.31 10.62 -5.06
C PHE A 217 -0.10 9.68 -6.27
N ALA A 218 -0.83 8.56 -6.33
CA ALA A 218 -0.84 7.68 -7.49
C ALA A 218 -1.64 8.28 -8.66
N GLY A 219 -1.12 8.09 -9.88
CA GLY A 219 -1.79 8.52 -11.10
C GLY A 219 -1.01 8.16 -12.38
N PRO A 220 -1.55 8.51 -13.57
CA PRO A 220 -0.89 8.26 -14.83
C PRO A 220 0.54 8.84 -14.87
N GLY A 221 1.54 7.96 -14.86
CA GLY A 221 2.96 8.29 -14.84
C GLY A 221 3.72 7.81 -13.60
N GLY A 222 3.04 7.60 -12.46
CA GLY A 222 3.66 7.25 -11.19
C GLY A 222 2.68 6.58 -10.20
N TRP A 223 3.05 5.40 -9.68
CA TRP A 223 2.16 4.57 -8.86
C TRP A 223 2.75 4.23 -7.48
N ASN A 224 1.90 4.23 -6.45
CA ASN A 224 2.21 3.59 -5.17
C ASN A 224 2.41 2.09 -5.42
N ASP A 225 3.61 1.56 -5.20
CA ASP A 225 3.89 0.14 -5.23
C ASP A 225 3.72 -0.47 -3.84
N LEU A 226 2.70 -1.32 -3.72
CA LEU A 226 2.36 -2.09 -2.52
C LEU A 226 3.08 -3.45 -2.52
N ASP A 227 4.10 -3.62 -3.36
CA ASP A 227 4.90 -4.83 -3.51
C ASP A 227 4.17 -6.01 -4.19
N MET A 228 4.92 -7.07 -4.47
CA MET A 228 4.56 -8.16 -5.37
C MET A 228 3.36 -9.02 -4.92
N LEU A 229 2.72 -9.71 -5.88
CA LEU A 229 1.57 -10.56 -5.62
C LEU A 229 1.97 -11.94 -5.09
N GLU A 230 1.59 -12.19 -3.84
CA GLU A 230 1.65 -13.49 -3.14
C GLU A 230 0.51 -14.46 -3.53
N VAL A 231 -0.25 -14.15 -4.58
CA VAL A 231 -1.33 -15.02 -5.08
C VAL A 231 -0.70 -16.29 -5.69
N GLY A 232 -1.07 -17.44 -5.14
CA GLY A 232 -0.46 -18.75 -5.43
C GLY A 232 0.56 -19.23 -4.38
N ASN A 233 1.08 -18.36 -3.52
CA ASN A 233 2.09 -18.72 -2.53
C ASN A 233 1.47 -19.23 -1.21
N THR A 234 2.26 -20.00 -0.46
CA THR A 234 1.86 -20.57 0.84
C THR A 234 1.86 -19.52 1.95
N GLY A 235 0.77 -19.45 2.72
CA GLY A 235 0.63 -18.55 3.87
C GLY A 235 -0.70 -17.78 3.88
N LEU A 236 -1.37 -17.69 2.73
CA LEU A 236 -2.68 -17.04 2.56
C LEU A 236 -3.75 -18.06 2.13
N THR A 237 -4.93 -17.98 2.72
CA THR A 237 -6.14 -18.66 2.24
C THR A 237 -6.62 -18.09 0.90
N THR A 238 -7.46 -18.83 0.16
CA THR A 238 -8.05 -18.35 -1.10
C THR A 238 -8.83 -17.03 -0.92
N ALA A 239 -9.44 -16.81 0.26
CA ALA A 239 -10.13 -15.56 0.59
C ALA A 239 -9.15 -14.39 0.71
N GLU A 240 -8.03 -14.57 1.41
CA GLU A 240 -6.99 -13.56 1.58
C GLU A 240 -6.27 -13.26 0.26
N GLN A 241 -6.01 -14.28 -0.58
CA GLN A 241 -5.46 -14.10 -1.92
C GLN A 241 -6.42 -13.32 -2.85
N GLN A 242 -7.73 -13.57 -2.76
CA GLN A 242 -8.73 -12.82 -3.51
C GLN A 242 -8.85 -11.37 -3.00
N THR A 243 -8.74 -11.15 -1.68
CA THR A 243 -8.66 -9.82 -1.05
C THR A 243 -7.43 -9.05 -1.52
N HIS A 244 -6.25 -9.66 -1.43
CA HIS A 244 -4.96 -9.12 -1.90
C HIS A 244 -5.07 -8.60 -3.33
N PHE A 245 -5.44 -9.47 -4.26
CA PHE A 245 -5.55 -9.12 -5.67
C PHE A 245 -6.58 -8.01 -5.93
N ALA A 246 -7.75 -8.05 -5.28
CA ALA A 246 -8.78 -7.03 -5.43
C ALA A 246 -8.33 -5.66 -4.91
N PHE A 247 -7.61 -5.62 -3.78
CA PHE A 247 -7.15 -4.38 -3.16
C PHE A 247 -5.98 -3.76 -3.93
N TRP A 248 -4.95 -4.54 -4.30
CA TRP A 248 -3.81 -4.06 -5.11
C TRP A 248 -4.30 -3.54 -6.46
N ALA A 249 -5.25 -4.24 -7.09
CA ALA A 249 -5.87 -3.81 -8.32
C ALA A 249 -6.59 -2.45 -8.16
N ALA A 250 -7.42 -2.30 -7.13
CA ALA A 250 -8.20 -1.11 -6.87
C ALA A 250 -7.36 0.12 -6.45
N ILE A 251 -6.22 -0.09 -5.78
CA ILE A 251 -5.21 0.95 -5.49
C ILE A 251 -4.44 1.40 -6.73
N LYS A 252 -4.54 0.67 -7.85
CA LYS A 252 -3.70 0.83 -9.07
C LYS A 252 -2.22 0.46 -8.86
N SER A 253 -1.93 -0.42 -7.90
CA SER A 253 -0.57 -0.92 -7.66
C SER A 253 -0.06 -1.76 -8.86
N PRO A 254 1.25 -1.86 -9.10
CA PRO A 254 1.81 -2.76 -10.10
C PRO A 254 1.47 -4.24 -9.80
N LEU A 255 0.65 -4.86 -10.65
CA LEU A 255 0.34 -6.29 -10.53
C LEU A 255 1.50 -7.13 -11.12
N PHE A 256 2.50 -7.43 -10.29
CA PHE A 256 3.58 -8.38 -10.59
C PHE A 256 3.33 -9.70 -9.87
N VAL A 257 3.12 -10.78 -10.62
CA VAL A 257 2.93 -12.14 -10.11
C VAL A 257 4.27 -12.69 -9.63
N SER A 258 4.30 -13.24 -8.40
CA SER A 258 5.52 -13.77 -7.80
C SER A 258 5.34 -15.18 -7.20
N THR A 259 4.68 -16.06 -7.94
CA THR A 259 4.50 -17.49 -7.61
C THR A 259 5.14 -18.41 -8.65
N ASP A 260 5.26 -19.70 -8.35
CA ASP A 260 5.70 -20.70 -9.34
C ASP A 260 4.52 -21.05 -10.27
N LEU A 261 4.55 -20.52 -11.49
CA LEU A 261 3.51 -20.74 -12.49
C LEU A 261 3.43 -22.20 -12.97
N THR A 262 4.44 -23.05 -12.70
CA THR A 262 4.36 -24.49 -12.98
C THR A 262 3.58 -25.27 -11.93
N LYS A 263 3.32 -24.67 -10.76
CA LYS A 263 2.63 -25.28 -9.61
C LYS A 263 1.39 -24.51 -9.14
N ILE A 264 1.07 -23.38 -9.78
CA ILE A 264 -0.06 -22.52 -9.41
C ILE A 264 -1.40 -23.29 -9.40
N SER A 265 -2.19 -23.10 -8.35
CA SER A 265 -3.50 -23.74 -8.22
C SER A 265 -4.53 -23.12 -9.18
N ALA A 266 -5.58 -23.87 -9.50
CA ALA A 266 -6.68 -23.38 -10.33
C ALA A 266 -7.35 -22.13 -9.72
N ASP A 267 -7.50 -22.09 -8.38
CA ASP A 267 -8.06 -20.96 -7.64
C ASP A 267 -7.17 -19.70 -7.76
N ALA A 268 -5.87 -19.84 -7.51
CA ALA A 268 -4.92 -18.73 -7.61
C ALA A 268 -4.84 -18.20 -9.06
N LEU A 269 -4.85 -19.10 -10.04
CA LEU A 269 -4.89 -18.73 -11.45
C LEU A 269 -6.22 -18.04 -11.83
N ALA A 270 -7.36 -18.46 -11.27
CA ALA A 270 -8.65 -17.82 -11.49
C ALA A 270 -8.70 -16.40 -10.90
N ILE A 271 -8.10 -16.18 -9.72
CA ILE A 271 -7.91 -14.85 -9.12
C ILE A 271 -7.09 -13.98 -10.07
N LEU A 272 -5.88 -14.41 -10.45
CA LEU A 272 -4.98 -13.66 -11.35
C LEU A 272 -5.57 -13.37 -12.72
N LYS A 273 -6.51 -14.19 -13.20
CA LYS A 273 -7.17 -14.05 -14.51
C LYS A 273 -8.51 -13.30 -14.46
N ASN A 274 -8.89 -12.72 -13.32
CA ASN A 274 -10.15 -11.97 -13.21
C ASN A 274 -10.08 -10.63 -13.97
N THR A 275 -10.54 -10.65 -15.22
CA THR A 275 -10.56 -9.49 -16.13
C THR A 275 -11.36 -8.30 -15.64
N ARG A 276 -12.35 -8.48 -14.75
CA ARG A 276 -13.12 -7.38 -14.16
C ARG A 276 -12.28 -6.59 -13.16
N ILE A 277 -11.50 -7.29 -12.35
CA ILE A 277 -10.58 -6.69 -11.37
C ILE A 277 -9.35 -6.11 -12.07
N ILE A 278 -8.80 -6.79 -13.08
CA ILE A 278 -7.76 -6.23 -13.97
C ILE A 278 -8.26 -4.95 -14.65
N GLY A 279 -9.51 -4.92 -15.12
CA GLY A 279 -10.13 -3.74 -15.71
C GLY A 279 -10.26 -2.55 -14.74
N VAL A 280 -10.33 -2.79 -13.42
CA VAL A 280 -10.21 -1.72 -12.40
C VAL A 280 -8.76 -1.23 -12.31
N ASN A 281 -7.76 -2.12 -12.29
CA ASN A 281 -6.35 -1.75 -12.21
C ASN A 281 -5.89 -0.94 -13.44
N GLN A 282 -6.33 -1.35 -14.63
CA GLN A 282 -5.95 -0.77 -15.92
C GLN A 282 -6.90 0.35 -16.41
N ASP A 283 -7.85 0.79 -15.58
CA ASP A 283 -8.77 1.88 -15.92
C ASP A 283 -8.04 3.23 -16.10
N SER A 284 -8.31 3.89 -17.24
CA SER A 284 -7.52 5.00 -17.78
C SER A 284 -7.62 6.32 -17.00
N LEU A 285 -8.55 6.44 -16.05
CA LEU A 285 -8.58 7.59 -15.13
C LEU A 285 -7.40 7.55 -14.14
N GLY A 286 -6.85 6.35 -13.89
CA GLY A 286 -5.67 6.17 -13.05
C GLY A 286 -5.85 6.60 -11.59
N LYS A 287 -7.08 6.73 -11.09
CA LYS A 287 -7.34 7.15 -9.70
C LYS A 287 -7.52 5.96 -8.77
N SER A 288 -6.62 5.85 -7.80
CA SER A 288 -6.68 4.90 -6.68
C SER A 288 -8.01 4.98 -5.94
N ILE A 289 -8.47 3.85 -5.39
CA ILE A 289 -9.40 3.90 -4.25
C ILE A 289 -8.77 4.67 -3.09
N SER A 290 -9.60 5.30 -2.28
CA SER A 290 -9.19 6.00 -1.06
C SER A 290 -10.01 5.50 0.12
N PHE A 291 -9.34 5.40 1.27
CA PHE A 291 -9.95 5.00 2.54
C PHE A 291 -11.14 5.91 2.86
N LYS A 292 -12.30 5.30 3.19
CA LYS A 292 -13.50 6.04 3.59
C LYS A 292 -13.80 5.86 5.07
N ARG A 293 -13.68 4.62 5.57
CA ARG A 293 -14.07 4.27 6.93
C ARG A 293 -13.46 2.97 7.40
N ARG A 294 -13.16 2.90 8.70
CA ARG A 294 -12.88 1.67 9.43
C ARG A 294 -13.92 1.48 10.52
N TYR A 295 -14.68 0.40 10.43
CA TYR A 295 -15.40 -0.15 11.56
C TYR A 295 -14.38 -1.02 12.32
N THR A 296 -13.86 -0.48 13.44
CA THR A 296 -12.76 -1.11 14.19
C THR A 296 -13.18 -2.51 14.68
N ASN A 297 -12.31 -3.50 14.47
CA ASN A 297 -12.57 -4.93 14.72
C ASN A 297 -13.77 -5.52 13.92
N ASP A 298 -14.14 -4.89 12.80
CA ASP A 298 -15.28 -5.33 11.97
C ASP A 298 -14.90 -5.34 10.47
N HIS A 299 -14.85 -4.18 9.82
CA HIS A 299 -14.55 -4.07 8.39
C HIS A 299 -14.03 -2.69 7.96
N ASP A 300 -13.28 -2.67 6.86
CA ASP A 300 -12.86 -1.44 6.17
C ASP A 300 -13.72 -1.17 4.93
N VAL A 301 -13.92 0.11 4.61
CA VAL A 301 -14.59 0.60 3.40
C VAL A 301 -13.68 1.58 2.65
N TRP A 302 -13.48 1.31 1.36
CA TRP A 302 -12.66 2.11 0.44
C TRP A 302 -13.42 2.35 -0.87
N SER A 303 -13.24 3.50 -1.53
CA SER A 303 -13.80 3.72 -2.87
C SER A 303 -13.05 4.75 -3.72
N GLY A 304 -13.21 4.66 -5.04
CA GLY A 304 -12.59 5.53 -6.03
C GLY A 304 -13.34 5.55 -7.37
N PRO A 305 -13.23 6.63 -8.16
CA PRO A 305 -13.90 6.75 -9.46
C PRO A 305 -13.17 5.96 -10.55
N LEU A 306 -13.91 5.60 -11.61
CA LEU A 306 -13.39 5.04 -12.85
C LEU A 306 -13.68 5.96 -14.04
N SER A 307 -13.00 5.76 -15.18
CA SER A 307 -13.06 6.60 -16.39
C SER A 307 -14.45 6.70 -17.02
N ASP A 308 -15.32 5.70 -16.82
CA ASP A 308 -16.71 5.68 -17.31
C ASP A 308 -17.71 6.38 -16.36
N GLY A 309 -17.22 7.07 -15.33
CA GLY A 309 -18.05 7.75 -14.33
C GLY A 309 -18.66 6.83 -13.26
N SER A 310 -18.39 5.53 -13.31
CA SER A 310 -18.72 4.60 -12.23
C SER A 310 -17.78 4.76 -11.03
N THR A 311 -18.14 4.13 -9.91
CA THR A 311 -17.29 4.08 -8.71
C THR A 311 -17.00 2.63 -8.34
N VAL A 312 -15.73 2.29 -8.15
CA VAL A 312 -15.35 1.02 -7.52
C VAL A 312 -15.35 1.18 -6.00
N VAL A 313 -15.89 0.17 -5.31
CA VAL A 313 -15.95 0.09 -3.84
C VAL A 313 -15.34 -1.23 -3.40
N VAL A 314 -14.52 -1.21 -2.36
CA VAL A 314 -13.99 -2.40 -1.68
C VAL A 314 -14.46 -2.37 -0.24
N ALA A 315 -15.11 -3.45 0.20
CA ALA A 315 -15.45 -3.68 1.60
C ALA A 315 -14.73 -4.94 2.10
N LEU A 316 -13.95 -4.82 3.18
CA LEU A 316 -13.03 -5.85 3.66
C LEU A 316 -13.37 -6.28 5.08
N ASN A 317 -13.69 -7.55 5.29
CA ASN A 317 -13.81 -8.12 6.63
C ASN A 317 -12.45 -8.12 7.34
N LEU A 318 -12.33 -7.43 8.48
CA LEU A 318 -11.10 -7.37 9.28
C LEU A 318 -11.00 -8.50 10.31
N GLN A 319 -11.90 -9.48 10.28
CA GLN A 319 -11.93 -10.62 11.20
C GLN A 319 -11.56 -11.92 10.48
N SER A 320 -10.87 -12.80 11.19
CA SER A 320 -10.41 -14.11 10.67
C SER A 320 -11.51 -15.15 10.50
N THR A 321 -12.76 -14.80 10.80
CA THR A 321 -13.94 -15.67 10.73
C THR A 321 -14.95 -15.19 9.70
N SER A 322 -15.70 -16.13 9.13
CA SER A 322 -16.78 -15.83 8.18
C SER A 322 -17.97 -15.17 8.90
N ARG A 323 -18.43 -14.02 8.39
CA ARG A 323 -19.46 -13.21 9.05
C ARG A 323 -20.19 -12.28 8.07
N GLN A 324 -21.35 -11.79 8.48
CA GLN A 324 -22.04 -10.73 7.76
C GLN A 324 -21.30 -9.39 7.91
N VAL A 325 -21.07 -8.72 6.79
CA VAL A 325 -20.54 -7.35 6.69
C VAL A 325 -21.57 -6.49 5.99
N THR A 326 -21.80 -5.26 6.49
CA THR A 326 -22.79 -4.33 5.94
C THR A 326 -22.12 -3.07 5.44
N LEU A 327 -22.04 -2.95 4.11
CA LEU A 327 -21.60 -1.73 3.43
C LEU A 327 -22.70 -0.67 3.52
N SER A 328 -22.41 0.47 4.15
CA SER A 328 -23.22 1.69 4.03
C SER A 328 -22.89 2.39 2.71
N LEU A 329 -23.88 2.62 1.85
CA LEU A 329 -23.67 3.39 0.62
C LEU A 329 -23.33 4.86 0.92
N ALA A 330 -23.75 5.37 2.07
CA ALA A 330 -23.45 6.74 2.48
C ALA A 330 -21.95 6.95 2.78
N ASP A 331 -21.22 5.93 3.21
CA ASP A 331 -19.76 6.01 3.42
C ASP A 331 -19.00 6.22 2.10
N VAL A 332 -19.57 5.75 0.98
CA VAL A 332 -19.05 5.98 -0.38
C VAL A 332 -19.75 7.11 -1.12
N GLY A 333 -20.65 7.84 -0.44
CA GLY A 333 -21.30 9.06 -0.94
C GLY A 333 -22.63 8.87 -1.68
N PHE A 334 -23.27 7.70 -1.61
CA PHE A 334 -24.50 7.37 -2.35
C PHE A 334 -25.68 6.97 -1.47
N ALA A 335 -26.90 7.32 -1.90
CA ALA A 335 -28.15 6.84 -1.31
C ALA A 335 -28.66 5.57 -2.01
N SER A 336 -28.38 5.41 -3.31
CA SER A 336 -28.64 4.18 -4.08
C SER A 336 -27.67 4.07 -5.25
N ALA A 337 -27.45 2.85 -5.75
CA ALA A 337 -26.66 2.58 -6.97
C ALA A 337 -26.96 1.19 -7.55
N THR A 338 -26.86 1.04 -8.87
CA THR A 338 -26.82 -0.28 -9.52
C THR A 338 -25.45 -0.90 -9.33
N ALA A 339 -25.39 -2.11 -8.74
CA ALA A 339 -24.14 -2.76 -8.36
C ALA A 339 -23.87 -4.06 -9.13
N THR A 340 -22.59 -4.32 -9.40
CA THR A 340 -22.08 -5.60 -9.91
C THR A 340 -20.86 -6.01 -9.09
N ASP A 341 -20.86 -7.24 -8.58
CA ASP A 341 -19.68 -7.83 -7.94
C ASP A 341 -18.64 -8.18 -9.00
N LEU A 342 -17.40 -7.71 -8.80
CA LEU A 342 -16.30 -7.95 -9.73
C LEU A 342 -15.57 -9.27 -9.46
N ILE A 343 -15.76 -9.90 -8.30
CA ILE A 343 -15.25 -11.25 -8.04
C ILE A 343 -16.00 -12.23 -8.93
N THR A 344 -17.31 -12.39 -8.75
CA THR A 344 -18.13 -13.36 -9.51
C THR A 344 -18.56 -12.84 -10.88
N GLY A 345 -18.76 -11.53 -11.03
CA GLY A 345 -19.45 -10.93 -12.18
C GLY A 345 -20.98 -10.82 -12.02
N ALA A 346 -21.53 -11.19 -10.87
CA ALA A 346 -22.97 -11.13 -10.62
C ALA A 346 -23.49 -9.68 -10.51
N SER A 347 -24.58 -9.39 -11.21
CA SER A 347 -25.35 -8.15 -10.98
C SER A 347 -26.19 -8.31 -9.70
N LEU A 348 -26.11 -7.32 -8.81
CA LEU A 348 -26.82 -7.29 -7.54
C LEU A 348 -28.08 -6.38 -7.59
N GLY A 349 -28.44 -5.89 -8.78
CA GLY A 349 -29.54 -4.94 -8.96
C GLY A 349 -29.23 -3.56 -8.38
N GLN A 350 -30.28 -2.83 -7.96
CA GLN A 350 -30.15 -1.53 -7.32
C GLN A 350 -30.09 -1.68 -5.79
N LEU A 351 -28.94 -1.36 -5.22
CA LEU A 351 -28.73 -1.24 -3.78
C LEU A 351 -29.27 0.11 -3.30
N THR A 352 -29.85 0.16 -2.09
CA THR A 352 -30.42 1.38 -1.49
C THR A 352 -30.09 1.45 -0.01
N ASN A 353 -29.56 2.58 0.46
CA ASN A 353 -28.98 2.87 1.79
C ASN A 353 -27.77 1.99 2.17
N SER A 354 -27.89 0.67 2.09
CA SER A 354 -26.83 -0.28 2.45
C SER A 354 -26.94 -1.59 1.67
N TYR A 355 -25.94 -2.45 1.85
CA TYR A 355 -25.94 -3.83 1.38
C TYR A 355 -25.20 -4.73 2.38
N THR A 356 -25.84 -5.83 2.77
CA THR A 356 -25.29 -6.82 3.70
C THR A 356 -25.00 -8.11 2.96
N THR A 357 -23.80 -8.67 3.17
CA THR A 357 -23.40 -9.97 2.60
C THR A 357 -22.49 -10.73 3.55
N THR A 358 -22.38 -12.04 3.39
CA THR A 358 -21.45 -12.87 4.17
C THR A 358 -20.08 -12.87 3.49
N LEU A 359 -19.07 -12.36 4.17
CA LEU A 359 -17.67 -12.43 3.76
C LEU A 359 -16.94 -13.50 4.57
N ALA A 360 -16.04 -14.24 3.93
CA ALA A 360 -15.14 -15.17 4.60
C ALA A 360 -14.19 -14.43 5.57
N GLY A 361 -13.47 -15.18 6.41
CA GLY A 361 -12.38 -14.62 7.22
C GLY A 361 -11.37 -13.89 6.32
N HIS A 362 -11.08 -12.63 6.64
CA HIS A 362 -10.24 -11.71 5.83
C HIS A 362 -10.67 -11.55 4.36
N GLY A 363 -11.90 -11.95 4.03
CA GLY A 363 -12.48 -11.86 2.68
C GLY A 363 -13.03 -10.46 2.38
N THR A 364 -13.11 -10.15 1.09
CA THR A 364 -13.63 -8.87 0.58
C THR A 364 -14.81 -9.08 -0.37
N ILE A 365 -15.59 -8.01 -0.59
CA ILE A 365 -16.36 -7.82 -1.82
C ILE A 365 -15.88 -6.54 -2.51
N ILE A 366 -15.70 -6.62 -3.83
CA ILE A 366 -15.34 -5.49 -4.69
C ILE A 366 -16.48 -5.25 -5.68
N LEU A 367 -17.15 -4.10 -5.55
CA LEU A 367 -18.31 -3.71 -6.35
C LEU A 367 -17.96 -2.62 -7.35
N LYS A 368 -18.54 -2.69 -8.56
CA LYS A 368 -18.69 -1.53 -9.45
C LYS A 368 -20.10 -0.96 -9.27
N LEU A 369 -20.18 0.31 -8.88
CA LEU A 369 -21.41 1.07 -8.69
C LEU A 369 -21.66 2.01 -9.86
N THR A 370 -22.85 1.93 -10.43
CA THR A 370 -23.35 2.71 -11.59
C THR A 370 -24.72 3.30 -11.28
N ASN A 371 -25.21 4.24 -12.09
CA ASN A 371 -26.53 4.88 -11.91
C ASN A 371 -26.78 5.40 -10.47
N ALA A 372 -25.74 5.97 -9.87
CA ALA A 372 -25.72 6.26 -8.44
C ALA A 372 -26.45 7.57 -8.09
N THR A 373 -27.34 7.52 -7.11
CA THR A 373 -27.97 8.71 -6.52
C THR A 373 -27.09 9.20 -5.37
N PRO A 374 -26.62 10.45 -5.34
CA PRO A 374 -25.81 10.97 -4.25
C PRO A 374 -26.52 10.94 -2.89
N SER A 375 -25.79 10.63 -1.82
CA SER A 375 -26.21 10.87 -0.44
C SER A 375 -25.84 12.30 -0.02
N PRO A 376 -26.63 12.98 0.83
CA PRO A 376 -26.20 14.20 1.50
C PRO A 376 -24.87 13.99 2.24
N LYS A 377 -23.88 14.85 1.98
CA LYS A 377 -22.61 14.81 2.71
C LYS A 377 -22.82 15.28 4.16
N PRO A 378 -22.29 14.57 5.17
CA PRO A 378 -22.42 15.01 6.56
C PRO A 378 -21.69 16.34 6.80
N THR A 379 -22.37 17.28 7.44
CA THR A 379 -21.80 18.55 7.91
C THR A 379 -21.42 18.41 9.39
N PHE A 380 -20.21 18.81 9.76
CA PHE A 380 -19.69 18.67 11.12
C PHE A 380 -19.53 20.03 11.80
N THR A 381 -19.95 20.12 13.07
CA THR A 381 -19.50 21.17 14.00
C THR A 381 -18.16 20.74 14.59
N PHE A 382 -17.11 21.54 14.40
CA PHE A 382 -15.74 21.21 14.83
C PHE A 382 -15.36 21.84 16.17
N TYR A 383 -14.70 21.03 17.00
CA TYR A 383 -14.17 21.32 18.32
C TYR A 383 -12.64 21.14 18.28
N PRO A 384 -11.83 22.21 18.33
CA PRO A 384 -10.38 22.09 18.45
C PRO A 384 -10.00 21.34 19.73
N ALA A 385 -8.90 20.57 19.70
CA ALA A 385 -8.40 19.85 20.86
C ALA A 385 -7.65 20.79 21.83
N ALA A 386 -6.75 21.61 21.29
CA ALA A 386 -5.88 22.51 22.04
C ALA A 386 -6.57 23.85 22.41
N VAL A 387 -7.63 23.80 23.24
CA VAL A 387 -8.31 24.99 23.80
C VAL A 387 -8.51 24.86 25.30
N SER A 388 -8.44 25.99 26.02
CA SER A 388 -8.54 26.06 27.49
C SER A 388 -9.88 25.66 28.08
N THR A 389 -10.91 25.42 27.25
CA THR A 389 -12.21 24.89 27.65
C THR A 389 -12.24 23.36 27.72
N ASN A 390 -11.27 22.67 27.12
CA ASN A 390 -11.13 21.21 27.18
C ASN A 390 -10.32 20.80 28.41
N THR A 391 -10.51 19.57 28.89
CA THR A 391 -9.73 19.02 30.01
C THR A 391 -8.55 18.21 29.46
N LEU A 392 -7.36 18.45 29.99
CA LEU A 392 -6.19 17.58 29.79
C LEU A 392 -5.80 16.95 31.12
N SER A 393 -5.44 15.66 31.11
CA SER A 393 -5.05 14.91 32.31
C SER A 393 -3.81 14.06 32.09
N GLY A 394 -3.16 13.67 33.19
CA GLY A 394 -2.20 12.55 33.25
C GLY A 394 -0.96 12.62 32.34
N GLY A 395 -0.59 13.81 31.85
CA GLY A 395 0.55 14.01 30.95
C GLY A 395 0.17 14.49 29.54
N ALA A 396 -1.11 14.44 29.17
CA ALA A 396 -1.59 14.99 27.90
C ALA A 396 -1.29 16.50 27.80
N THR A 397 -0.73 16.94 26.68
CA THR A 397 -0.22 18.31 26.51
C THR A 397 -0.27 18.80 25.07
N THR A 398 -0.27 20.11 24.88
CA THR A 398 -0.36 20.76 23.55
C THR A 398 0.98 20.85 22.84
N ARG A 399 1.02 20.50 21.54
CA ARG A 399 2.16 20.73 20.64
C ARG A 399 1.74 21.58 19.46
N VAL A 400 2.48 22.66 19.19
CA VAL A 400 2.33 23.43 17.94
C VAL A 400 3.03 22.67 16.83
N VAL A 401 2.30 22.39 15.75
CA VAL A 401 2.82 21.73 14.53
C VAL A 401 3.19 22.79 13.50
N ASN A 402 2.31 23.77 13.29
CA ASN A 402 2.54 24.93 12.42
C ASN A 402 1.60 26.09 12.82
N SER A 403 1.68 27.20 12.08
CA SER A 403 0.90 28.43 12.33
C SER A 403 -0.63 28.27 12.42
N SER A 404 -1.20 27.16 11.93
CA SER A 404 -2.65 26.88 11.92
C SER A 404 -3.03 25.55 12.59
N VAL A 405 -2.06 24.77 13.07
CA VAL A 405 -2.29 23.44 13.67
C VAL A 405 -1.57 23.35 15.01
N THR A 406 -2.34 23.23 16.08
CA THR A 406 -1.86 22.85 17.42
C THR A 406 -2.63 21.61 17.84
N VAL A 407 -1.91 20.52 18.11
CA VAL A 407 -2.46 19.23 18.51
C VAL A 407 -2.35 19.05 20.03
N VAL A 408 -3.10 18.10 20.57
CA VAL A 408 -2.87 17.54 21.90
C VAL A 408 -2.27 16.15 21.72
N GLY A 409 -1.07 15.95 22.28
CA GLY A 409 -0.36 14.68 22.31
C GLY A 409 -0.20 14.14 23.74
N PHE A 410 0.56 13.05 23.88
CA PHE A 410 0.78 12.34 25.15
C PHE A 410 -0.52 11.85 25.85
N ILE A 411 -1.58 11.64 25.07
CA ILE A 411 -2.83 11.02 25.52
C ILE A 411 -2.63 9.50 25.58
N GLY A 412 -3.11 8.87 26.65
CA GLY A 412 -2.94 7.46 26.95
C GLY A 412 -1.70 7.14 27.81
N ASN A 413 -1.16 5.93 27.63
CA ASN A 413 -0.06 5.34 28.39
C ASN A 413 -0.21 5.47 29.92
N GLY A 414 -1.40 5.12 30.42
CA GLY A 414 -1.79 5.28 31.82
C GLY A 414 -2.85 6.38 31.99
N PRO A 415 -2.64 7.40 32.84
CA PRO A 415 -3.66 8.39 33.19
C PRO A 415 -3.89 9.48 32.14
N GLY A 416 -3.16 9.49 31.02
CA GLY A 416 -3.23 10.55 30.01
C GLY A 416 -4.59 10.61 29.31
N THR A 417 -5.32 11.73 29.41
CA THR A 417 -6.61 11.92 28.72
C THR A 417 -6.77 13.29 28.09
N LEU A 418 -7.58 13.35 27.03
CA LEU A 418 -8.13 14.56 26.43
C LEU A 418 -9.66 14.48 26.50
N THR A 419 -10.30 15.45 27.16
CA THR A 419 -11.77 15.54 27.23
C THR A 419 -12.26 16.78 26.52
N PHE A 420 -12.94 16.60 25.39
CA PHE A 420 -13.70 17.66 24.72
C PHE A 420 -14.95 17.98 25.54
N ASN A 421 -15.11 19.24 25.93
CA ASN A 421 -16.21 19.69 26.81
C ASN A 421 -17.27 20.49 26.05
N SER A 422 -18.49 20.56 26.59
CA SER A 422 -19.63 21.30 26.02
C SER A 422 -19.99 20.89 24.57
N VAL A 423 -19.78 19.61 24.24
CA VAL A 423 -20.00 19.06 22.91
C VAL A 423 -21.51 18.98 22.63
N ASP A 424 -21.93 19.36 21.43
CA ASP A 424 -23.34 19.40 21.03
C ASP A 424 -23.81 18.03 20.54
N GLY A 425 -24.83 17.47 21.19
CA GLY A 425 -25.50 16.25 20.73
C GLY A 425 -26.58 16.50 19.67
N GLY A 426 -26.80 17.76 19.26
CA GLY A 426 -27.94 18.17 18.45
C GLY A 426 -29.25 18.16 19.26
N SER A 427 -30.39 18.24 18.58
CA SER A 427 -31.71 18.29 19.23
C SER A 427 -32.13 16.98 19.90
N SER A 428 -31.63 15.83 19.44
CA SER A 428 -32.01 14.50 19.92
C SER A 428 -30.99 13.82 20.83
N GLY A 429 -29.70 14.18 20.74
CA GLY A 429 -28.64 13.29 21.20
C GLY A 429 -28.65 11.96 20.44
N GLY A 430 -28.33 10.86 21.14
CA GLY A 430 -28.37 9.50 20.63
C GLY A 430 -27.02 9.00 20.11
N THR A 431 -26.99 8.54 18.86
CA THR A 431 -25.78 8.12 18.15
C THR A 431 -25.41 9.19 17.13
N LYS A 432 -24.14 9.61 17.10
CA LYS A 432 -23.62 10.60 16.16
C LYS A 432 -22.46 10.03 15.35
N LEU A 433 -22.36 10.47 14.10
CA LEU A 433 -21.14 10.31 13.30
C LEU A 433 -20.15 11.38 13.78
N VAL A 434 -18.93 10.95 14.08
CA VAL A 434 -17.85 11.80 14.59
C VAL A 434 -16.65 11.66 13.67
N SER A 435 -16.02 12.79 13.37
CA SER A 435 -14.82 12.89 12.55
C SER A 435 -13.64 13.29 13.44
N PHE A 436 -12.50 12.64 13.28
CA PHE A 436 -11.25 13.04 13.91
C PHE A 436 -10.23 13.49 12.88
N ASP A 437 -9.56 14.60 13.18
CA ASP A 437 -8.36 15.04 12.49
C ASP A 437 -7.18 14.85 13.45
N TYR A 438 -6.21 14.03 13.07
CA TYR A 438 -5.14 13.53 13.95
C TYR A 438 -3.81 13.35 13.22
N ILE A 439 -2.74 13.19 14.00
CA ILE A 439 -1.41 12.81 13.54
C ILE A 439 -1.02 11.48 14.19
N ASN A 440 -0.62 10.53 13.37
CA ASN A 440 -0.03 9.27 13.78
C ASN A 440 1.13 8.95 12.83
N ALA A 441 2.37 9.16 13.28
CA ALA A 441 3.58 8.80 12.53
C ALA A 441 4.34 7.65 13.20
N ASP A 442 3.63 6.75 13.86
CA ASP A 442 4.14 5.42 14.26
C ASP A 442 4.23 4.53 13.01
N VAL A 443 5.12 4.90 12.07
CA VAL A 443 5.44 4.09 10.90
C VAL A 443 6.44 3.01 11.30
N THR A 444 6.24 1.80 10.81
CA THR A 444 7.15 0.67 11.01
C THR A 444 7.50 0.01 9.69
N PHE A 445 8.70 -0.56 9.66
CA PHE A 445 9.20 -1.42 8.61
C PHE A 445 9.25 -2.90 9.05
N THR A 446 8.66 -3.24 10.21
CA THR A 446 8.55 -4.63 10.69
C THR A 446 7.36 -5.38 10.08
N ASN A 447 7.53 -6.68 9.83
CA ASN A 447 6.51 -7.55 9.23
C ASN A 447 5.51 -8.07 10.28
N THR A 448 4.53 -7.24 10.65
CA THR A 448 3.50 -7.53 11.67
C THR A 448 2.25 -6.65 11.48
N ALA A 449 1.05 -7.15 11.76
CA ALA A 449 -0.19 -6.38 11.69
C ALA A 449 -0.26 -5.26 12.73
N CYS A 450 -0.86 -4.12 12.35
CA CYS A 450 -1.23 -3.00 13.24
C CYS A 450 -0.14 -2.43 14.17
N SER A 451 1.11 -2.84 13.99
CA SER A 451 2.30 -2.16 14.49
C SER A 451 2.40 -0.70 14.02
N ASN A 452 1.65 -0.35 12.96
CA ASN A 452 1.47 0.98 12.40
C ASN A 452 0.05 1.58 12.64
N CYS A 453 -0.69 1.07 13.62
CA CYS A 453 -1.96 1.66 14.06
C CYS A 453 -1.87 2.02 15.54
N ARG A 454 -2.35 3.21 15.91
CA ARG A 454 -2.56 3.56 17.32
C ARG A 454 -4.02 3.38 17.69
N ASN A 455 -4.25 2.74 18.84
CA ASN A 455 -5.57 2.59 19.41
C ASN A 455 -5.91 3.79 20.30
N ALA A 456 -7.12 4.30 20.16
CA ALA A 456 -7.76 5.22 21.09
C ALA A 456 -9.03 4.58 21.64
N PHE A 457 -9.35 4.82 22.91
CA PHE A 457 -10.64 4.48 23.50
C PHE A 457 -11.42 5.78 23.70
N VAL A 458 -12.58 5.88 23.06
CA VAL A 458 -13.38 7.10 23.05
C VAL A 458 -14.67 6.89 23.83
N SER A 459 -14.84 7.63 24.93
CA SER A 459 -16.03 7.61 25.78
C SER A 459 -16.87 8.86 25.55
N VAL A 460 -18.20 8.69 25.50
CA VAL A 460 -19.15 9.82 25.52
C VAL A 460 -19.83 9.83 26.88
N ASN A 461 -19.83 10.99 27.57
CA ASN A 461 -20.50 11.18 28.86
C ASN A 461 -20.10 10.19 29.99
N GLY A 462 -18.89 9.61 29.93
CA GLY A 462 -18.44 8.58 30.89
C GLY A 462 -19.01 7.18 30.64
N GLY A 463 -19.61 6.93 29.47
CA GLY A 463 -20.00 5.59 29.04
C GLY A 463 -18.80 4.70 28.68
N THR A 464 -19.07 3.45 28.31
CA THR A 464 -18.04 2.49 27.87
C THR A 464 -17.22 3.06 26.70
N GLY A 465 -15.88 3.06 26.85
CA GLY A 465 -14.98 3.54 25.80
C GLY A 465 -15.01 2.64 24.57
N VAL A 466 -15.32 3.21 23.41
CA VAL A 466 -15.29 2.54 22.11
C VAL A 466 -13.84 2.49 21.61
N GLN A 467 -13.33 1.31 21.29
CA GLN A 467 -12.01 1.18 20.67
C GLN A 467 -12.05 1.72 19.23
N VAL A 468 -11.08 2.55 18.89
CA VAL A 468 -10.87 3.11 17.56
C VAL A 468 -9.42 2.88 17.14
N GLN A 469 -9.21 2.07 16.11
CA GLN A 469 -7.90 1.67 15.59
C GLN A 469 -7.49 2.59 14.43
N MET A 470 -6.69 3.61 14.72
CA MET A 470 -6.33 4.67 13.77
C MET A 470 -5.00 4.35 13.05
N PRO A 471 -4.99 4.24 11.70
CA PRO A 471 -3.77 4.01 10.90
C PRO A 471 -2.80 5.22 10.93
N ILE A 472 -1.69 5.14 10.21
CA ILE A 472 -0.78 6.29 10.08
C ILE A 472 -1.41 7.45 9.29
N SER A 473 -1.03 8.68 9.65
CA SER A 473 -1.29 9.90 8.89
C SER A 473 -0.17 10.26 7.90
N GLY A 474 1.01 9.66 8.06
CA GLY A 474 2.21 9.86 7.25
C GLY A 474 3.44 9.35 8.00
N GLN A 475 4.64 9.68 7.52
CA GLN A 475 5.90 9.29 8.18
C GLN A 475 6.50 10.38 9.08
N SER A 476 5.82 11.51 9.24
CA SER A 476 6.25 12.62 10.11
C SER A 476 5.12 13.03 11.06
N TRP A 477 5.50 13.34 12.30
CA TRP A 477 4.62 13.87 13.35
C TRP A 477 4.07 15.28 13.04
N ASP A 478 4.27 15.81 11.83
CA ASP A 478 3.67 17.07 11.39
C ASP A 478 2.64 16.88 10.24
N ILE A 479 2.40 15.64 9.80
CA ILE A 479 1.44 15.31 8.74
C ILE A 479 0.07 14.96 9.33
N LEU A 480 -0.93 15.82 9.11
CA LEU A 480 -2.30 15.64 9.56
C LEU A 480 -3.11 14.75 8.60
N LEU A 481 -3.74 13.69 9.14
CA LEU A 481 -4.88 13.04 8.48
C LEU A 481 -6.17 13.71 8.97
N SER A 482 -7.10 13.97 8.05
CA SER A 482 -8.38 14.60 8.37
C SER A 482 -9.56 13.73 7.92
N GLY A 483 -10.70 13.87 8.59
CA GLY A 483 -11.94 13.22 8.17
C GLY A 483 -12.11 11.77 8.63
N TYR A 484 -11.35 11.27 9.62
CA TYR A 484 -11.45 9.87 10.04
C TYR A 484 -12.77 9.62 10.80
N LEU A 485 -13.63 8.74 10.27
CA LEU A 485 -15.03 8.59 10.72
C LEU A 485 -15.24 7.47 11.75
N VAL A 486 -15.96 7.78 12.82
CA VAL A 486 -16.38 6.88 13.90
C VAL A 486 -17.87 7.08 14.20
N SER A 487 -18.64 6.03 14.48
CA SER A 487 -19.97 6.18 15.11
C SER A 487 -19.82 6.10 16.63
N LEU A 488 -20.31 7.10 17.37
CA LEU A 488 -20.27 7.15 18.82
C LEU A 488 -21.67 7.37 19.40
N SER A 489 -21.98 6.68 20.50
CA SER A 489 -23.32 6.63 21.10
C SER A 489 -23.31 7.16 22.53
N GLY A 490 -24.47 7.63 23.01
CA GLY A 490 -24.63 8.14 24.37
C GLY A 490 -24.64 9.68 24.47
N PHE A 491 -24.77 10.38 23.35
CA PHE A 491 -24.98 11.83 23.34
C PHE A 491 -26.35 12.18 23.95
N LYS A 492 -26.41 13.27 24.69
CA LYS A 492 -27.60 13.95 25.22
C LYS A 492 -27.89 15.18 24.34
N PRO A 493 -29.14 15.68 24.28
CA PRO A 493 -29.46 16.91 23.58
C PRO A 493 -28.60 18.12 24.00
N GLY A 494 -28.24 18.95 23.03
CA GLY A 494 -27.54 20.22 23.21
C GLY A 494 -26.09 20.10 23.67
N LYS A 495 -25.50 21.25 24.03
CA LYS A 495 -24.08 21.46 24.39
C LYS A 495 -23.73 20.99 25.80
N THR A 496 -24.18 19.80 26.18
CA THR A 496 -24.04 19.24 27.54
C THR A 496 -23.09 18.05 27.62
N ASN A 497 -22.49 17.64 26.49
CA ASN A 497 -21.75 16.40 26.41
C ASN A 497 -20.25 16.58 26.69
N THR A 498 -19.64 15.53 27.23
CA THR A 498 -18.20 15.32 27.19
C THR A 498 -17.87 14.18 26.21
N VAL A 499 -16.75 14.30 25.51
CA VAL A 499 -16.14 13.20 24.75
C VAL A 499 -14.69 13.07 25.19
N GLU A 500 -14.37 11.97 25.85
CA GLU A 500 -13.02 11.68 26.36
C GLU A 500 -12.29 10.70 25.44
N ILE A 501 -11.00 10.98 25.21
CA ILE A 501 -10.05 10.10 24.54
C ILE A 501 -9.00 9.66 25.55
N SER A 502 -8.78 8.36 25.66
CA SER A 502 -7.77 7.74 26.53
C SER A 502 -7.20 6.45 25.91
N ASN A 503 -6.13 5.92 26.49
CA ASN A 503 -5.68 4.54 26.25
C ASN A 503 -4.87 4.07 27.48
N PRO A 504 -5.26 2.97 28.16
CA PRO A 504 -4.65 2.58 29.43
C PRO A 504 -3.24 1.97 29.28
N SER A 505 -2.83 1.50 28.09
CA SER A 505 -1.62 0.69 27.91
C SER A 505 -0.66 1.18 26.82
N ALA A 506 -1.05 2.15 26.00
CA ALA A 506 -0.20 2.79 24.98
C ALA A 506 -0.64 4.24 24.73
N PHE A 507 0.16 5.02 24.01
CA PHE A 507 -0.25 6.35 23.55
C PHE A 507 -1.24 6.24 22.38
N THR A 508 -2.15 7.21 22.28
CA THR A 508 -3.03 7.39 21.11
C THR A 508 -2.31 8.20 20.00
N PRO A 509 -2.96 8.50 18.87
CA PRO A 509 -2.54 9.60 18.00
C PRO A 509 -2.52 10.95 18.74
N ASP A 510 -1.84 11.94 18.15
CA ASP A 510 -1.94 13.35 18.50
C ASP A 510 -3.22 13.93 17.85
N PHE A 511 -4.11 14.57 18.60
CA PHE A 511 -5.40 15.06 18.07
C PHE A 511 -5.39 16.57 17.79
N PHE A 512 -5.80 16.97 16.58
CA PHE A 512 -6.00 18.38 16.23
C PHE A 512 -7.40 18.88 16.61
N ARG A 513 -8.44 18.15 16.17
CA ARG A 513 -9.85 18.50 16.41
C ARG A 513 -10.78 17.30 16.22
N MET A 514 -11.95 17.39 16.83
CA MET A 514 -13.08 16.49 16.65
C MET A 514 -14.22 17.24 15.94
N GLY A 515 -14.85 16.65 14.93
CA GLY A 515 -16.09 17.13 14.33
C GLY A 515 -17.27 16.23 14.71
N VAL A 516 -18.39 16.79 15.17
CA VAL A 516 -19.64 16.03 15.41
C VAL A 516 -20.64 16.37 14.31
N ALA A 517 -21.23 15.35 13.68
CA ALA A 517 -22.22 15.56 12.63
C ALA A 517 -23.50 16.19 13.20
N ASN A 518 -23.96 17.26 12.56
CA ASN A 518 -25.09 18.10 13.01
C ASN A 518 -26.40 17.29 13.15
#